data_AF-A0A7X0HWW3-F1
#
_entry.id   AF-A0A7X0HWW3-F1
#
_cell.length_a   1.000
_cell.length_b   1.000
_cell.length_c   1.000
_cell.angle_alpha   90.00
_cell.angle_beta   90.00
_cell.angle_gamma   90.00
#
_symmetry.space_group_name_H-M   'P 1'
#
loop_
_entity.id
_entity.type
_entity.pdbx_description
1 polymer ?
#
loop_
_entity_poly.entity_id
_entity_poly.type
_entity_poly.pdbx_seq_one_letter_code
_entity_poly.pdbx_strand_id
1 'polypeptide(L)'
;MERGEAKSKLIIISIAIVIVWFFLFGIRLVGYFSAINERGLREVVCGAQGCNNIVLILDILWTFSFFLVIPLIIPLALVNFWSSKEKSS
;
A
#
# COMPACT_ATOMS: atom_id res chain seq x y z
N MET A 1 -14.29 4.82 -30.86
CA MET A 1 -13.01 5.49 -30.51
C MET A 1 -12.95 5.88 -29.03
N GLU A 2 -14.09 6.23 -28.41
CA GLU A 2 -14.19 6.71 -27.00
C GLU A 2 -13.80 5.70 -25.91
N ARG A 3 -13.99 4.39 -26.13
CA ARG A 3 -13.70 3.35 -25.14
C ARG A 3 -12.19 3.15 -24.87
N GLY A 4 -11.35 3.51 -25.83
CA GLY A 4 -9.88 3.45 -25.71
C GLY A 4 -9.32 4.59 -24.86
N GLU A 5 -9.90 5.79 -24.99
CA GLU A 5 -9.50 6.96 -24.23
C GLU A 5 -9.79 6.82 -22.73
N ALA A 6 -10.98 6.31 -22.37
CA ALA A 6 -11.36 6.10 -20.96
C ALA A 6 -10.46 5.06 -20.27
N LYS A 7 -10.11 3.97 -20.97
CA LYS A 7 -9.16 2.97 -20.45
C LYS A 7 -7.75 3.55 -20.30
N SER A 8 -7.32 4.36 -21.27
CA SER A 8 -6.00 5.02 -21.21
C SER A 8 -5.91 5.98 -20.02
N LYS A 9 -6.95 6.80 -19.78
CA LYS A 9 -7.03 7.70 -18.63
C LYS A 9 -6.95 6.94 -17.30
N LEU A 10 -7.65 5.82 -17.17
CA LEU A 10 -7.59 4.96 -15.98
C LEU A 10 -6.20 4.39 -15.72
N ILE A 11 -5.54 3.90 -16.78
CA ILE A 11 -4.18 3.37 -16.68
C ILE A 11 -3.23 4.46 -16.20
N ILE A 12 -3.32 5.66 -16.79
CA ILE A 12 -2.47 6.81 -16.42
C ILE A 12 -2.70 7.21 -14.95
N ILE A 13 -3.96 7.30 -14.50
CA ILE A 13 -4.30 7.63 -13.11
C ILE A 13 -3.78 6.55 -12.16
N SER A 14 -3.97 5.27 -12.48
CA SER A 14 -3.47 4.14 -11.69
C SER A 14 -1.94 4.17 -11.55
N ILE A 15 -1.23 4.42 -12.66
CA ILE A 15 0.23 4.58 -12.66
C ILE A 15 0.64 5.77 -11.78
N ALA A 16 -0.03 6.92 -11.90
CA ALA A 16 0.26 8.09 -11.08
C ALA A 16 0.08 7.80 -9.57
N ILE A 17 -0.98 7.08 -9.19
CA ILE A 17 -1.22 6.65 -7.80
C ILE A 17 -0.09 5.75 -7.31
N VAL A 18 0.33 4.76 -8.11
CA VAL A 18 1.44 3.86 -7.75
C VAL A 18 2.75 4.63 -7.59
N ILE A 19 3.04 5.59 -8.47
CA ILE A 19 4.24 6.42 -8.40
C ILE A 19 4.23 7.28 -7.13
N VAL A 20 3.16 8.02 -6.88
CA VAL A 20 3.02 8.87 -5.70
C VAL A 20 3.13 8.03 -4.42
N TRP A 21 2.47 6.87 -4.40
CA TRP A 21 2.58 5.92 -3.31
C TRP A 21 4.02 5.45 -3.08
N PHE A 22 4.74 5.10 -4.14
CA PHE A 22 6.12 4.63 -4.06
C PHE A 22 7.04 5.69 -3.44
N PHE A 23 6.91 6.95 -3.86
CA PHE A 23 7.71 8.05 -3.34
C PHE A 23 7.40 8.39 -1.88
N LEU A 24 6.13 8.34 -1.47
CA LEU A 24 5.73 8.71 -0.10
C LEU A 24 5.93 7.57 0.91
N PHE A 25 5.51 6.37 0.54
CA PHE A 25 5.42 5.21 1.43
C PHE A 25 6.36 4.07 1.01
N GLY A 26 6.55 3.86 -0.30
CA GLY A 26 7.41 2.78 -0.82
C GLY A 26 8.86 2.86 -0.33
N ILE A 27 9.48 4.04 -0.36
CA ILE A 27 10.86 4.24 0.12
C ILE A 27 10.97 3.90 1.62
N ARG A 28 9.97 4.30 2.43
CA ARG A 28 9.93 3.97 3.86
C ARG A 28 9.73 2.48 4.09
N LEU A 29 8.91 1.83 3.27
CA LEU A 29 8.67 0.39 3.35
C LEU A 29 9.96 -0.41 3.07
N VAL A 30 10.75 0.01 2.08
CA VAL A 30 12.06 -0.61 1.79
C VAL A 30 13.00 -0.44 2.99
N GLY A 31 13.07 0.75 3.59
CA GLY A 31 13.85 0.97 4.81
C GLY A 31 13.40 0.10 5.98
N TYR A 32 12.09 -0.10 6.13
CA TYR A 32 11.51 -0.98 7.14
C TYR A 32 11.90 -2.45 6.93
N PHE A 33 11.81 -2.96 5.70
CA PHE A 33 12.27 -4.31 5.37
C PHE A 33 13.77 -4.49 5.56
N SER A 34 14.58 -3.48 5.22
CA SER A 34 16.02 -3.50 5.47
C SER A 34 16.33 -3.61 6.97
N ALA A 35 15.63 -2.83 7.80
CA ALA A 35 15.79 -2.90 9.25
C ALA A 35 15.38 -4.26 9.81
N ILE A 36 14.31 -4.88 9.29
CA ILE A 36 13.90 -6.24 9.66
C ILE A 36 14.95 -7.26 9.29
N ASN A 37 15.58 -7.12 8.12
CA ASN A 37 16.62 -8.04 7.67
C ASN A 37 17.90 -7.91 8.50
N GLU A 38 18.24 -6.70 8.98
CA GLU A 38 19.42 -6.47 9.83
C GLU A 38 19.21 -6.86 11.30
N ARG A 39 18.08 -6.48 11.91
CA ARG A 39 17.85 -6.59 13.36
C ARG A 39 16.86 -7.70 13.75
N GLY A 40 16.17 -8.25 12.76
CA GLY A 40 15.08 -9.20 12.97
C GLY A 40 13.74 -8.52 13.23
N LEU A 41 12.67 -9.18 12.78
CA LEU A 41 11.29 -8.69 12.86
C LEU A 41 10.86 -8.36 14.31
N ARG A 42 11.32 -9.17 15.27
CA ARG A 42 10.97 -9.02 16.69
C ARG A 42 11.59 -7.76 17.32
N GLU A 43 12.84 -7.44 17.02
CA GLU A 43 13.46 -6.22 17.57
C GLU A 43 12.92 -4.96 16.89
N VAL A 44 12.62 -5.00 15.59
CA VAL A 44 12.09 -3.83 14.87
C VAL A 44 10.69 -3.47 15.35
N VAL A 45 9.82 -4.48 15.53
CA VAL A 45 8.43 -4.25 15.94
C VAL A 45 8.32 -4.01 17.44
N CYS A 46 9.09 -4.73 18.25
CA CYS A 46 8.88 -4.79 19.70
C CYS A 46 10.02 -4.21 20.54
N GLY A 47 11.08 -3.70 19.91
CA GLY A 47 12.23 -3.12 20.58
C GLY A 47 13.01 -4.12 21.42
N ALA A 48 13.98 -3.62 22.19
CA ALA A 48 14.88 -4.42 23.02
C ALA A 48 14.17 -5.14 24.20
N GLN A 49 12.98 -4.69 24.58
CA GLN A 49 12.19 -5.30 25.68
C GLN A 49 11.35 -6.50 25.22
N GLY A 50 11.16 -6.67 23.90
CA GLY A 50 10.34 -7.72 23.33
C GLY A 50 8.83 -7.52 23.58
N CYS A 51 8.02 -8.31 22.88
CA CYS A 51 6.55 -8.29 23.00
C CYS A 51 5.96 -9.69 22.91
N ASN A 52 4.67 -9.80 23.24
CA ASN A 52 3.90 -11.01 23.00
C ASN A 52 3.63 -11.19 21.49
N ASN A 53 3.52 -12.45 21.03
CA ASN A 53 3.34 -12.78 19.62
C ASN A 53 2.06 -12.21 19.01
N ILE A 54 1.01 -12.03 19.82
CA ILE A 54 -0.25 -11.40 19.37
C ILE A 54 -0.01 -9.94 18.98
N VAL A 55 0.73 -9.20 19.81
CA VAL A 55 1.06 -7.78 19.57
C VAL A 55 1.91 -7.66 18.31
N LEU A 56 2.91 -8.55 18.15
CA LEU A 56 3.74 -8.61 16.95
C LEU A 56 2.90 -8.77 15.68
N ILE A 57 1.97 -9.72 15.66
CA ILE A 57 1.11 -9.97 14.48
C ILE A 57 0.22 -8.76 14.19
N LEU A 58 -0.41 -8.17 15.22
CA LEU A 58 -1.24 -6.99 15.05
C LEU A 58 -0.44 -5.81 14.49
N ASP A 59 0.76 -5.58 14.98
CA ASP A 59 1.59 -4.44 14.56
C ASP A 59 2.12 -4.62 13.12
N ILE A 60 2.46 -5.86 12.75
CA ILE A 60 2.77 -6.22 11.35
C ILE A 60 1.57 -5.96 10.45
N LEU A 61 0.37 -6.43 10.83
CA LEU A 61 -0.86 -6.20 10.06
C LEU A 61 -1.18 -4.71 9.95
N TRP A 62 -0.98 -3.97 11.03
CA TRP A 62 -1.23 -2.53 11.09
C TRP A 62 -0.28 -1.79 10.16
N THR A 63 1.02 -2.06 10.28
CA THR A 63 2.07 -1.50 9.43
C THR A 63 1.79 -1.82 7.96
N PHE A 64 1.51 -3.09 7.62
CA PHE A 64 1.15 -3.47 6.27
C PHE A 64 -0.09 -2.72 5.75
N SER A 65 -1.11 -2.59 6.58
CA SER A 65 -2.33 -1.86 6.20
C SER A 65 -2.06 -0.38 5.97
N PHE A 66 -1.29 0.26 6.85
CA PHE A 66 -1.03 1.69 6.79
C PHE A 66 -0.10 2.07 5.64
N PHE A 67 0.89 1.23 5.34
CA PHE A 67 1.83 1.51 4.26
C PHE A 67 1.36 1.02 2.89
N LEU A 68 0.50 0.00 2.81
CA LEU A 68 0.16 -0.62 1.53
C LEU A 68 -1.36 -0.59 1.26
N VAL A 69 -2.18 -1.05 2.20
CA VAL A 69 -3.63 -1.17 1.94
C VAL A 69 -4.29 0.21 1.80
N ILE A 70 -4.10 1.09 2.77
CA ILE A 70 -4.76 2.40 2.79
C ILE A 70 -4.28 3.30 1.65
N PRO A 71 -2.98 3.52 1.44
CA PRO A 71 -2.51 4.51 0.46
C PRO A 71 -2.41 3.96 -0.96
N LEU A 72 -2.48 2.64 -1.19
CA LEU A 72 -2.40 2.04 -2.54
C LEU A 72 -3.67 1.27 -2.92
N ILE A 73 -4.07 0.28 -2.13
CA ILE A 73 -5.16 -0.62 -2.50
C ILE A 73 -6.51 0.10 -2.51
N ILE A 74 -6.81 0.91 -1.49
CA ILE A 74 -8.06 1.68 -1.42
C ILE A 74 -8.22 2.63 -2.61
N PRO A 75 -7.26 3.51 -2.94
CA PRO A 75 -7.42 4.42 -4.08
C PRO A 75 -7.51 3.67 -5.41
N LEU A 76 -6.77 2.58 -5.61
CA LEU A 76 -6.92 1.73 -6.80
C LEU A 76 -8.32 1.10 -6.88
N ALA A 77 -8.85 0.59 -5.77
CA ALA A 77 -10.19 0.01 -5.71
C ALA A 77 -11.26 1.07 -6.01
N LEU A 78 -11.13 2.28 -5.46
CA LEU A 78 -12.01 3.42 -5.73
C LEU A 78 -12.02 3.78 -7.22
N VAL A 79 -10.85 3.93 -7.83
CA VAL A 79 -10.72 4.28 -9.25
C VAL A 79 -11.40 3.22 -10.14
N ASN A 80 -11.20 1.93 -9.83
CA ASN A 80 -11.84 0.84 -10.57
C ASN A 80 -13.36 0.77 -10.33
N PHE A 81 -13.81 1.01 -9.10
CA PHE A 81 -15.23 1.00 -8.74
C PHE A 81 -16.00 2.13 -9.43
N TRP A 82 -15.47 3.36 -9.38
CA TRP A 82 -16.07 4.52 -10.01
C TRP A 82 -16.14 4.38 -11.52
N SER A 83 -15.06 3.90 -12.15
CA SER A 83 -15.07 3.60 -13.58
C SER A 83 -16.13 2.56 -13.97
N SER A 84 -16.32 1.53 -13.14
CA SER A 84 -17.31 0.48 -13.43
C SER A 84 -18.73 1.00 -13.30
N LYS A 85 -18.98 1.91 -12.34
CA LYS A 85 -20.27 2.58 -12.18
C LYS A 85 -20.61 3.49 -13.36
N GLU A 86 -19.65 4.28 -13.83
CA GLU A 86 -19.82 5.19 -14.97
C GLU A 86 -20.13 4.44 -16.27
N LYS A 87 -19.69 3.18 -16.38
CA LYS A 87 -19.99 2.29 -17.51
C LYS A 87 -21.39 1.67 -17.48
N SER A 88 -22.07 1.72 -16.34
CA SER A 88 -23.36 1.07 -16.10
C SER A 88 -24.53 2.06 -16.06
N SER A 89 -24.26 3.38 -16.13
CA SER A 89 -25.26 4.44 -16.26
C SER A 89 -25.28 4.99 -17.67
#